data_AF-A0A3C1JYQ9-F1
#
_entry.id   AF-A0A3C1JYQ9-F1
#
_cell.length_a   1.000
_cell.length_b   1.000
_cell.length_c   1.000
_cell.angle_alpha   90.00
_cell.angle_beta   90.00
_cell.angle_gamma   90.00
#
_symmetry.space_group_name_H-M   'P 1'
#
loop_
_entity.id
_entity.type
_entity.pdbx_description
1 polymer ?
#
loop_
_entity_poly.entity_id
_entity_poly.type
_entity_poly.pdbx_seq_one_letter_code
_entity_poly.pdbx_strand_id
1 'polypeptide(L)'
;MIKHLLLLLNMGVMLILNSIFSDNVSLSLNSVNEVEAGNEIYVEITLSKSDFESFARFQQEIPAGLTPVPVNTANADFSFSDQKIKFIWLRLPAEQEITISYKLQVDQRLKGRFDLNGQFSYISNNERKSVQVTPKTVNILPSTTIDQNLIVDIADFRNLVAPVQLKTDIAQVKCIRQMPYKAQGSNEYMVNLLVSKGTKEKFAKIQETIPAGFTAVAVDNKDAIFTFKDQTVKLLWMNLPAEPYFVVSYKLVPEPEKTDKPVLAGTFSYIEQDNTISIDILEKDVNLTNKSSENLLAVISSTAETQTIPVTTTQPLDYSGKVNIEIAESALKLLREDTRLTSMLEPETGIYYRVQIAAGHRPIDINRYFKKYNLDKEVRTELHEGWRKYSVGSFYVYKAARDYRVHIWNTTPIDDAFVAAYNNGKRITVQEALMITNHDWYQ
;
A
#
# COMPACT_ATOMS: atom_id res chain seq x y z
N MET A 1 29.64 41.27 -48.01
CA MET A 1 30.12 41.26 -46.61
C MET A 1 29.05 41.70 -45.62
N ILE A 2 28.37 42.84 -45.79
CA ILE A 2 27.30 43.32 -44.88
C ILE A 2 26.14 42.32 -44.67
N LYS A 3 25.72 41.60 -45.72
CA LYS A 3 24.64 40.58 -45.61
C LYS A 3 25.04 39.37 -44.74
N HIS A 4 26.31 38.98 -44.75
CA HIS A 4 26.81 37.88 -43.91
C HIS A 4 27.01 38.31 -42.45
N LEU A 5 27.35 39.58 -42.22
CA LEU A 5 27.43 40.17 -40.90
C LEU A 5 26.05 40.26 -40.23
N LEU A 6 25.01 40.64 -40.99
CA LEU A 6 23.62 40.65 -40.52
C LEU A 6 23.10 39.24 -40.18
N LEU A 7 23.48 38.22 -40.97
CA LEU A 7 23.13 36.83 -40.69
C LEU A 7 23.76 36.33 -39.39
N LEU A 8 25.05 36.63 -39.18
CA LEU A 8 25.77 36.27 -37.94
C LEU A 8 25.21 37.01 -36.72
N LEU A 9 24.82 38.28 -36.87
CA LEU A 9 24.16 39.04 -35.81
C LEU A 9 22.80 38.43 -35.44
N ASN A 10 21.99 38.05 -36.44
CA ASN A 10 20.69 37.42 -36.21
C ASN A 10 20.83 36.02 -35.59
N MET A 11 21.84 35.23 -35.99
CA MET A 11 22.16 33.96 -35.33
C MET A 11 22.64 34.17 -33.89
N GLY A 12 23.46 35.19 -33.63
CA GLY A 12 23.91 35.56 -32.29
C GLY A 12 22.74 35.99 -31.40
N VAL A 13 21.82 36.81 -31.91
CA VAL A 13 20.61 37.23 -31.19
C VAL A 13 19.68 36.04 -30.93
N MET A 14 19.51 35.11 -31.88
CA MET A 14 18.77 33.86 -31.68
C MET A 14 19.40 32.96 -30.62
N LEU A 15 20.74 32.82 -30.61
CA LEU A 15 21.46 32.04 -29.61
C LEU A 15 21.39 32.67 -28.21
N ILE A 16 21.40 34.01 -28.12
CA ILE A 16 21.24 34.75 -26.86
C ILE A 16 19.79 34.69 -26.37
N LEU A 17 18.80 34.74 -27.27
CA LEU A 17 17.39 34.55 -26.89
C LEU A 17 17.17 33.14 -26.33
N ASN A 18 17.76 32.11 -26.97
CA ASN A 18 17.59 30.73 -26.51
C ASN A 18 18.25 30.43 -25.15
N SER A 19 19.24 31.24 -24.72
CA SER A 19 19.88 31.11 -23.40
C SER A 19 19.17 31.89 -22.29
N ILE A 20 18.35 32.90 -22.63
CA ILE A 20 17.54 33.66 -21.66
C ILE A 20 16.24 32.93 -21.31
N PHE A 21 15.75 32.03 -22.18
CA PHE A 21 14.61 31.14 -21.92
C PHE A 21 15.02 29.79 -21.33
N SER A 22 16.06 29.73 -20.48
CA SER A 22 16.32 28.53 -19.69
C SER A 22 15.23 28.38 -18.63
N ASP A 23 14.63 27.19 -18.52
CA ASP A 23 13.62 26.89 -17.50
C ASP A 23 14.15 27.25 -16.10
N ASN A 24 13.69 28.38 -15.55
CA ASN A 24 14.04 28.79 -14.20
C ASN A 24 13.21 27.93 -13.25
N VAL A 25 13.82 26.84 -12.80
CA VAL A 25 13.27 25.94 -11.80
C VAL A 25 14.11 26.05 -10.54
N SER A 26 13.48 26.45 -9.43
CA SER A 26 14.12 26.53 -8.12
C SER A 26 13.28 25.86 -7.06
N LEU A 27 13.94 25.32 -6.03
CA LEU A 27 13.31 24.74 -4.86
C LEU A 27 13.73 25.53 -3.63
N SER A 28 12.79 25.78 -2.73
CA SER A 28 13.07 26.25 -1.38
C SER A 28 12.44 25.29 -0.39
N LEU A 29 13.17 24.97 0.69
CA LEU A 29 12.69 24.10 1.76
C LEU A 29 12.61 24.88 3.07
N ASN A 30 11.44 24.84 3.68
CA ASN A 30 11.15 25.42 4.97
C ASN A 30 10.79 24.31 5.99
N SER A 31 11.27 24.48 7.23
CA SER A 31 11.12 23.54 8.34
C SER A 31 11.60 24.22 9.62
N VAL A 32 11.37 23.63 10.79
CA VAL A 32 12.06 24.03 12.02
C VAL A 32 13.53 23.60 12.00
N ASN A 33 14.36 24.22 12.85
CA ASN A 33 15.76 23.82 13.04
C ASN A 33 15.93 22.84 14.21
N GLU A 34 14.91 22.70 15.06
CA GLU A 34 14.96 21.87 16.26
C GLU A 34 13.59 21.29 16.59
N VAL A 35 13.58 20.07 17.14
CA VAL A 35 12.36 19.36 17.59
C VAL A 35 12.70 18.46 18.78
N GLU A 36 11.77 18.28 19.71
CA GLU A 36 11.88 17.25 20.75
C GLU A 36 11.42 15.89 20.21
N ALA A 37 12.14 14.82 20.53
CA ALA A 37 11.81 13.46 20.14
C ALA A 37 10.38 13.07 20.59
N GLY A 38 9.62 12.42 19.71
CA GLY A 38 8.20 12.13 19.92
C GLY A 38 7.24 13.14 19.31
N ASN A 39 7.72 14.35 18.99
CA ASN A 39 6.92 15.36 18.31
C ASN A 39 7.02 15.25 16.78
N GLU A 40 6.29 16.11 16.09
CA GLU A 40 6.24 16.17 14.63
C GLU A 40 7.00 17.39 14.09
N ILE A 41 7.74 17.22 13.00
CA ILE A 41 8.33 18.31 12.21
C ILE A 41 7.42 18.57 11.01
N TYR A 42 7.04 19.82 10.74
CA TYR A 42 6.42 20.20 9.48
C TYR A 42 7.50 20.62 8.47
N VAL A 43 7.51 19.98 7.29
CA VAL A 43 8.41 20.29 6.19
C VAL A 43 7.59 20.77 5.00
N GLU A 44 7.98 21.90 4.44
CA GLU A 44 7.35 22.53 3.29
C GLU A 44 8.40 22.76 2.20
N ILE A 45 8.06 22.41 0.97
CA ILE A 45 8.91 22.60 -0.21
C ILE A 45 8.13 23.42 -1.21
N THR A 46 8.65 24.59 -1.55
CA THR A 46 8.10 25.46 -2.59
C THR A 46 8.95 25.33 -3.85
N LEU A 47 8.32 24.85 -4.91
CA LEU A 47 8.83 24.75 -6.27
C LEU A 47 8.39 25.98 -7.04
N SER A 48 9.35 26.78 -7.50
CA SER A 48 9.11 27.83 -8.50
C SER A 48 9.54 27.29 -9.86
N LYS A 49 8.67 27.40 -10.86
CA LYS A 49 8.90 26.92 -12.22
C LYS A 49 8.46 27.95 -13.25
N SER A 50 8.95 27.77 -14.47
CA SER A 50 8.42 28.45 -15.66
C SER A 50 7.07 27.83 -16.09
N ASP A 51 6.50 28.31 -17.19
CA ASP A 51 5.20 27.85 -17.70
C ASP A 51 5.31 26.49 -18.42
N PHE A 52 5.54 25.42 -17.65
CA PHE A 52 5.49 24.05 -18.16
C PHE A 52 4.73 23.11 -17.22
N GLU A 53 4.05 22.14 -17.82
CA GLU A 53 3.17 21.18 -17.16
C GLU A 53 3.59 19.75 -17.51
N SER A 54 4.86 19.41 -17.30
CA SER A 54 5.42 18.11 -17.71
C SER A 54 5.37 17.08 -16.58
N PHE A 55 5.76 15.85 -16.90
CA PHE A 55 6.03 14.83 -15.89
C PHE A 55 7.19 15.29 -14.99
N ALA A 56 6.98 15.16 -13.68
CA ALA A 56 7.98 15.55 -12.69
C ALA A 56 7.96 14.67 -11.45
N ARG A 57 9.06 14.68 -10.71
CA ARG A 57 9.25 13.94 -9.48
C ARG A 57 10.09 14.72 -8.48
N PHE A 58 9.58 14.90 -7.27
CA PHE A 58 10.40 15.25 -6.11
C PHE A 58 10.76 13.96 -5.36
N GLN A 59 12.01 13.82 -4.93
CA GLN A 59 12.48 12.70 -4.12
C GLN A 59 13.38 13.20 -2.99
N GLN A 60 13.20 12.65 -1.80
CA GLN A 60 14.02 12.99 -0.63
C GLN A 60 14.26 11.76 0.24
N GLU A 61 15.49 11.62 0.72
CA GLU A 61 15.85 10.58 1.69
C GLU A 61 15.43 11.03 3.10
N ILE A 62 14.82 10.11 3.84
CA ILE A 62 14.34 10.30 5.21
C ILE A 62 15.11 9.33 6.10
N PRO A 63 15.89 9.82 7.07
CA PRO A 63 16.61 8.97 8.02
C PRO A 63 15.71 7.99 8.75
N ALA A 64 16.27 6.84 9.13
CA ALA A 64 15.59 5.86 9.96
C ALA A 64 15.12 6.47 11.29
N GLY A 65 13.93 6.06 11.75
CA GLY A 65 13.30 6.57 12.97
C GLY A 65 12.45 7.83 12.77
N LEU A 66 12.41 8.35 11.54
CA LEU A 66 11.46 9.37 11.12
C LEU A 66 10.41 8.74 10.20
N THR A 67 9.14 9.06 10.43
CA THR A 67 8.02 8.58 9.61
C THR A 67 7.34 9.75 8.89
N PRO A 68 7.40 9.83 7.55
CA PRO A 68 6.77 10.91 6.80
C PRO A 68 5.28 10.68 6.60
N VAL A 69 4.49 11.75 6.76
CA VAL A 69 3.04 11.77 6.54
C VAL A 69 2.72 12.96 5.63
N PRO A 70 2.13 12.76 4.42
CA PRO A 70 1.85 13.86 3.50
C PRO A 70 0.81 14.80 4.10
N VAL A 71 0.96 16.11 3.85
CA VAL A 71 -0.01 17.15 4.26
C VAL A 71 -0.62 17.82 3.04
N ASN A 72 0.21 18.33 2.14
CA ASN A 72 -0.23 18.86 0.84
C ASN A 72 0.63 18.24 -0.26
N THR A 73 0.01 17.56 -1.22
CA THR A 73 0.72 16.92 -2.33
C THR A 73 0.69 17.73 -3.62
N ALA A 74 -0.09 18.82 -3.70
CA ALA A 74 -0.31 19.59 -4.92
C ALA A 74 -0.59 18.70 -6.15
N ASN A 75 -1.53 17.75 -5.99
CA ASN A 75 -1.92 16.75 -6.99
C ASN A 75 -0.83 15.74 -7.38
N ALA A 76 0.27 15.64 -6.63
CA ALA A 76 1.24 14.57 -6.79
C ALA A 76 0.75 13.27 -6.17
N ASP A 77 1.14 12.15 -6.76
CA ASP A 77 1.11 10.84 -6.12
C ASP A 77 2.26 10.76 -5.10
N PHE A 78 1.94 10.51 -3.83
CA PHE A 78 2.91 10.41 -2.74
C PHE A 78 3.19 8.96 -2.38
N SER A 79 4.48 8.61 -2.24
CA SER A 79 4.90 7.31 -1.73
C SER A 79 6.09 7.43 -0.78
N PHE A 80 6.21 6.50 0.16
CA PHE A 80 7.36 6.34 1.03
C PHE A 80 7.78 4.88 1.06
N SER A 81 8.98 4.58 0.57
CA SER A 81 9.58 3.25 0.61
C SER A 81 11.09 3.37 0.67
N ASP A 82 11.80 2.39 1.23
CA ASP A 82 13.27 2.38 1.29
C ASP A 82 13.88 3.69 1.82
N GLN A 83 13.26 4.28 2.86
CA GLN A 83 13.68 5.56 3.44
C GLN A 83 13.67 6.72 2.43
N LYS A 84 12.82 6.66 1.40
CA LYS A 84 12.69 7.69 0.37
C LYS A 84 11.24 8.09 0.19
N ILE A 85 10.95 9.37 0.37
CA ILE A 85 9.68 9.94 -0.09
C ILE A 85 9.77 10.28 -1.57
N LYS A 86 8.67 10.11 -2.29
CA LYS A 86 8.52 10.54 -3.68
C LYS A 86 7.18 11.23 -3.83
N PHE A 87 7.18 12.39 -4.47
CA PHE A 87 6.00 13.04 -5.03
C PHE A 87 6.13 12.98 -6.55
N ILE A 88 5.17 12.35 -7.23
CA ILE A 88 5.20 12.14 -8.68
C ILE A 88 4.01 12.84 -9.33
N TRP A 89 4.30 13.72 -10.28
CA TRP A 89 3.30 14.38 -11.12
C TRP A 89 3.33 13.75 -12.52
N LEU A 90 2.18 13.22 -12.96
CA LEU A 90 1.98 12.92 -14.38
C LEU A 90 2.00 14.21 -15.22
N ARG A 91 1.43 15.27 -14.65
CA ARG A 91 1.37 16.62 -15.18
C ARG A 91 1.50 17.61 -14.03
N LEU A 92 2.52 18.47 -14.05
CA LEU A 92 2.65 19.53 -13.06
C LEU A 92 1.46 20.50 -13.12
N PRO A 93 1.02 21.04 -11.98
CA PRO A 93 0.04 22.12 -11.94
C PRO A 93 0.45 23.34 -12.80
N ALA A 94 -0.53 24.08 -13.31
CA ALA A 94 -0.31 25.24 -14.19
C ALA A 94 0.34 26.41 -13.44
N GLU A 95 0.14 26.49 -12.12
CA GLU A 95 0.72 27.50 -11.26
C GLU A 95 2.25 27.52 -11.38
N GLN A 96 2.83 28.73 -11.45
CA GLN A 96 4.29 28.91 -11.49
C GLN A 96 4.96 28.62 -10.15
N GLU A 97 4.18 28.66 -9.06
CA GLU A 97 4.61 28.29 -7.73
C GLU A 97 3.75 27.17 -7.20
N ILE A 98 4.40 26.07 -6.80
CA ILE A 98 3.75 24.87 -6.29
C ILE A 98 4.34 24.57 -4.92
N THR A 99 3.50 24.38 -3.93
CA THR A 99 3.93 24.00 -2.58
C THR A 99 3.50 22.57 -2.29
N ILE A 100 4.44 21.73 -1.88
CA ILE A 100 4.16 20.45 -1.25
C ILE A 100 4.61 20.49 0.21
N SER A 101 3.93 19.74 1.07
CA SER A 101 4.31 19.64 2.46
C SER A 101 3.98 18.28 3.06
N TYR A 102 4.76 17.92 4.07
CA TYR A 102 4.59 16.69 4.82
C TYR A 102 5.09 16.88 6.27
N LYS A 103 4.62 16.03 7.17
CA LYS A 103 5.10 15.95 8.54
C LYS A 103 6.10 14.82 8.68
N LEU A 104 7.09 14.95 9.55
CA LEU A 104 7.94 13.86 10.02
C LEU A 104 7.61 13.59 11.48
N GLN A 105 7.10 12.40 11.77
CA GLN A 105 6.93 11.91 13.13
C GLN A 105 8.27 11.38 13.63
N VAL A 106 8.77 11.91 14.74
CA VAL A 106 10.08 11.58 15.29
C VAL A 106 9.92 10.50 16.36
N ASP A 107 10.61 9.36 16.24
CA ASP A 107 10.62 8.34 17.31
C ASP A 107 11.10 8.96 18.64
N GLN A 108 10.40 8.65 19.73
CA GLN A 108 10.63 9.22 21.07
C GLN A 108 12.04 8.93 21.63
N ARG A 109 12.71 7.92 21.09
CA ARG A 109 14.08 7.54 21.50
C ARG A 109 15.16 8.33 20.79
N LEU A 110 14.84 9.15 19.81
CA LEU A 110 15.86 9.79 19.00
C LEU A 110 16.55 10.98 19.70
N LYS A 111 17.80 11.20 19.33
CA LYS A 111 18.53 12.46 19.49
C LYS A 111 19.45 12.68 18.31
N GLY A 112 20.08 13.84 18.22
CA GLY A 112 21.15 14.08 17.25
C GLY A 112 20.70 14.97 16.10
N ARG A 113 21.40 14.95 14.97
CA ARG A 113 21.16 15.88 13.85
C ARG A 113 21.02 15.14 12.55
N PHE A 114 20.19 15.66 11.66
CA PHE A 114 20.04 15.15 10.31
C PHE A 114 19.76 16.28 9.32
N ASP A 115 20.05 16.02 8.05
CA ASP A 115 19.84 16.98 6.97
C ASP A 115 18.62 16.60 6.13
N LEU A 116 17.74 17.58 5.91
CA LEU A 116 16.67 17.53 4.94
C LEU A 116 17.23 17.94 3.57
N ASN A 117 17.56 16.93 2.75
CA ASN A 117 18.00 17.08 1.36
C ASN A 117 16.85 16.82 0.39
N GLY A 118 17.01 17.04 -0.91
CA GLY A 118 15.98 16.63 -1.87
C GLY A 118 16.33 16.93 -3.31
N GLN A 119 15.76 16.16 -4.23
CA GLN A 119 15.95 16.32 -5.67
C GLN A 119 14.60 16.44 -6.37
N PHE A 120 14.45 17.47 -7.20
CA PHE A 120 13.37 17.58 -8.17
C PHE A 120 13.87 17.24 -9.56
N SER A 121 13.21 16.31 -10.25
CA SER A 121 13.48 15.91 -11.64
C SER A 121 12.26 16.21 -12.50
N TYR A 122 12.46 16.79 -13.68
CA TYR A 122 11.38 17.12 -14.61
C TYR A 122 11.82 16.91 -16.06
N ILE A 123 10.86 16.85 -16.98
CA ILE A 123 11.13 16.81 -18.42
C ILE A 123 10.89 18.20 -19.01
N SER A 124 11.87 18.75 -19.71
CA SER A 124 11.70 19.96 -20.51
C SER A 124 12.44 19.80 -21.83
N ASN A 125 11.81 20.23 -22.93
CA ASN A 125 12.33 20.07 -24.29
C ASN A 125 12.77 18.63 -24.61
N ASN A 126 11.99 17.64 -24.14
CA ASN A 126 12.28 16.20 -24.23
C ASN A 126 13.55 15.72 -23.51
N GLU A 127 14.17 16.55 -22.67
CA GLU A 127 15.32 16.18 -21.85
C GLU A 127 14.95 16.14 -20.36
N ARG A 128 15.51 15.16 -19.64
CA ARG A 128 15.38 15.09 -18.18
C ARG A 128 16.35 16.09 -17.54
N LYS A 129 15.82 17.05 -16.79
CA LYS A 129 16.57 17.99 -15.97
C LYS A 129 16.36 17.69 -14.49
N SER A 130 17.25 18.17 -13.62
CA SER A 130 17.10 18.02 -12.17
C SER A 130 17.70 19.19 -11.40
N VAL A 131 17.07 19.54 -10.29
CA VAL A 131 17.47 20.59 -9.35
C VAL A 131 17.50 19.99 -7.95
N GLN A 132 18.53 20.32 -7.17
CA GLN A 132 18.66 19.88 -5.78
C GLN A 132 18.17 20.99 -4.84
N VAL A 133 17.59 20.60 -3.73
CA VAL A 133 17.26 21.50 -2.61
C VAL A 133 18.54 21.80 -1.85
N THR A 134 18.69 23.05 -1.38
CA THR A 134 19.72 23.39 -0.40
C THR A 134 19.44 22.66 0.93
N PRO A 135 20.37 21.82 1.43
CA PRO A 135 20.18 21.06 2.66
C PRO A 135 19.78 21.93 3.86
N LYS A 136 18.83 21.44 4.66
CA LYS A 136 18.46 22.06 5.93
C LYS A 136 18.67 21.09 7.10
N THR A 137 19.54 21.46 8.03
CA THR A 137 19.82 20.66 9.22
C THR A 137 18.75 20.84 10.29
N VAL A 138 18.31 19.74 10.88
CA VAL A 138 17.39 19.70 12.03
C VAL A 138 18.05 18.99 13.20
N ASN A 139 17.95 19.57 14.39
CA ASN A 139 18.41 19.00 15.66
C ASN A 139 17.25 18.32 16.40
N ILE A 140 17.43 17.08 16.81
CA ILE A 140 16.48 16.34 17.65
C ILE A 140 16.98 16.39 19.08
N LEU A 141 16.22 17.08 19.93
CA LEU A 141 16.40 17.05 21.37
C LEU A 141 15.83 15.74 21.93
N PRO A 142 16.53 15.07 22.85
CA PRO A 142 16.03 13.86 23.47
C PRO A 142 14.72 14.13 24.23
N SER A 143 13.82 13.13 24.23
CA SER A 143 12.61 13.19 25.06
C SER A 143 12.95 13.24 26.55
N THR A 144 12.25 14.09 27.28
CA THR A 144 12.39 14.19 28.75
C THR A 144 11.68 13.06 29.51
N THR A 145 10.87 12.25 28.83
CA THR A 145 10.02 11.21 29.44
C THR A 145 10.54 9.78 29.23
N ILE A 146 11.57 9.61 28.40
CA ILE A 146 12.18 8.31 28.09
C ILE A 146 13.44 8.10 28.93
N ASP A 147 13.67 6.86 29.38
CA ASP A 147 14.90 6.47 30.08
C ASP A 147 16.12 6.80 29.20
N GLN A 148 17.12 7.47 29.79
CA GLN A 148 18.33 7.91 29.08
C GLN A 148 19.09 6.77 28.38
N ASN A 149 18.97 5.53 28.89
CA ASN A 149 19.61 4.35 28.30
C ASN A 149 18.91 3.87 27.03
N LEU A 150 17.68 4.33 26.76
CA LEU A 150 16.91 3.99 25.57
C LEU A 150 17.06 5.03 24.45
N ILE A 151 17.80 6.12 24.71
CA ILE A 151 18.00 7.20 23.75
C ILE A 151 19.09 6.82 22.74
N VAL A 152 18.78 6.99 21.47
CA VAL A 152 19.57 6.57 20.32
C VAL A 152 19.87 7.77 19.43
N ASP A 153 21.12 7.91 18.99
CA ASP A 153 21.45 8.93 17.99
C ASP A 153 20.85 8.56 16.62
N ILE A 154 20.27 9.53 15.92
CA ILE A 154 19.63 9.33 14.61
C ILE A 154 20.59 8.76 13.56
N ALA A 155 21.88 9.10 13.61
CA ALA A 155 22.88 8.53 12.71
C ALA A 155 23.07 7.01 12.95
N ASP A 156 22.88 6.58 14.21
CA ASP A 156 23.03 5.20 14.64
C ASP A 156 21.69 4.46 14.75
N PHE A 157 20.55 5.14 14.55
CA PHE A 157 19.23 4.54 14.71
C PHE A 157 19.02 3.39 13.73
N ARG A 158 19.58 3.47 12.53
CA ARG A 158 19.57 2.34 11.59
C ARG A 158 20.38 1.13 12.10
N ASN A 159 21.39 1.35 12.94
CA ASN A 159 22.28 0.32 13.51
C ASN A 159 21.83 -0.19 14.88
N LEU A 160 20.99 0.58 15.59
CA LEU A 160 20.45 0.27 16.93
C LEU A 160 18.96 -0.14 16.88
N VAL A 161 18.27 0.25 15.81
CA VAL A 161 17.01 -0.34 15.31
C VAL A 161 17.27 -1.23 14.09
N ALA A 162 18.54 -1.46 13.75
CA ALA A 162 18.89 -2.82 13.41
C ALA A 162 18.43 -3.63 14.62
N PRO A 163 17.56 -4.64 14.45
CA PRO A 163 17.13 -5.44 15.56
C PRO A 163 18.39 -5.80 16.33
N VAL A 164 18.35 -5.71 17.67
CA VAL A 164 19.27 -6.46 18.52
C VAL A 164 19.58 -7.71 17.75
N GLN A 165 20.83 -7.87 17.32
CA GLN A 165 21.28 -9.07 16.65
C GLN A 165 21.27 -10.18 17.72
N LEU A 166 20.08 -10.59 18.13
CA LEU A 166 19.67 -11.95 17.87
C LEU A 166 20.00 -12.19 16.40
N LYS A 167 21.21 -12.71 16.17
CA LYS A 167 21.45 -13.61 15.05
C LYS A 167 20.35 -14.67 15.14
N THR A 168 19.23 -14.37 14.53
CA THR A 168 18.18 -15.33 14.28
C THR A 168 17.67 -14.93 12.91
N ASP A 169 17.79 -15.86 11.97
CA ASP A 169 17.34 -15.80 10.58
C ASP A 169 15.83 -15.48 10.47
N ILE A 170 15.44 -14.24 10.77
CA ILE A 170 14.07 -13.72 10.64
C ILE A 170 13.91 -12.97 9.31
N ALA A 171 15.01 -12.69 8.60
CA ALA A 171 15.00 -12.15 7.23
C ALA A 171 14.48 -13.14 6.19
N GLN A 172 14.33 -14.42 6.55
CA GLN A 172 13.85 -15.44 5.63
C GLN A 172 12.32 -15.42 5.58
N VAL A 173 11.78 -15.42 4.36
CA VAL A 173 10.35 -15.64 4.14
C VAL A 173 10.00 -17.04 4.63
N LYS A 174 8.99 -17.16 5.50
CA LYS A 174 8.53 -18.44 6.06
C LYS A 174 7.01 -18.51 6.06
N CYS A 175 6.47 -19.70 5.88
CA CYS A 175 5.07 -19.99 6.14
C CYS A 175 4.97 -21.20 7.07
N ILE A 176 4.39 -21.00 8.24
CA ILE A 176 4.30 -22.02 9.30
C ILE A 176 2.83 -22.33 9.54
N ARG A 177 2.44 -23.59 9.38
CA ARG A 177 1.11 -24.08 9.70
C ARG A 177 1.10 -24.64 11.13
N GLN A 178 0.20 -24.14 11.96
CA GLN A 178 -0.13 -24.83 13.21
C GLN A 178 -0.79 -26.16 12.87
N MET A 179 -0.34 -27.23 13.54
CA MET A 179 -0.93 -28.56 13.39
C MET A 179 -2.46 -28.46 13.54
N PRO A 180 -3.27 -28.94 12.58
CA PRO A 180 -4.71 -28.75 12.62
C PRO A 180 -5.31 -29.25 13.94
N TYR A 181 -6.23 -28.49 14.53
CA TYR A 181 -6.85 -28.85 15.82
C TYR A 181 -8.35 -28.64 15.76
N LYS A 182 -9.12 -29.40 16.56
CA LYS A 182 -10.57 -29.22 16.62
C LYS A 182 -10.92 -27.99 17.45
N ALA A 183 -11.82 -27.16 16.94
CA ALA A 183 -12.41 -26.10 17.76
C ALA A 183 -13.23 -26.73 18.90
N GLN A 184 -13.25 -26.09 20.08
CA GLN A 184 -13.99 -26.63 21.23
C GLN A 184 -15.46 -26.87 20.89
N GLY A 185 -15.96 -28.08 21.15
CA GLY A 185 -17.35 -28.45 20.88
C GLY A 185 -17.71 -28.64 19.41
N SER A 186 -16.72 -28.63 18.49
CA SER A 186 -16.94 -28.80 17.05
C SER A 186 -16.15 -29.99 16.49
N ASN A 187 -16.68 -30.61 15.43
CA ASN A 187 -15.94 -31.58 14.62
C ASN A 187 -15.07 -30.91 13.55
N GLU A 188 -15.15 -29.58 13.40
CA GLU A 188 -14.36 -28.81 12.45
C GLU A 188 -12.91 -28.67 12.91
N TYR A 189 -11.98 -28.78 11.96
CA TYR A 189 -10.55 -28.53 12.21
C TYR A 189 -10.19 -27.10 11.82
N MET A 190 -9.59 -26.37 12.75
CA MET A 190 -8.97 -25.07 12.50
C MET A 190 -7.58 -25.25 11.90
N VAL A 191 -7.30 -24.47 10.86
CA VAL A 191 -5.98 -24.34 10.24
C VAL A 191 -5.55 -22.89 10.34
N ASN A 192 -4.45 -22.65 11.06
CA ASN A 192 -3.83 -21.34 11.20
C ASN A 192 -2.46 -21.36 10.50
N LEU A 193 -2.18 -20.33 9.71
CA LEU A 193 -0.96 -20.16 8.94
C LEU A 193 -0.31 -18.84 9.33
N LEU A 194 0.90 -18.90 9.90
CA LEU A 194 1.74 -17.75 10.16
C LEU A 194 2.64 -17.49 8.95
N VAL A 195 2.48 -16.32 8.34
CA VAL A 195 3.36 -15.83 7.28
C VAL A 195 4.35 -14.86 7.90
N SER A 196 5.64 -15.13 7.76
CA SER A 196 6.73 -14.16 7.95
C SER A 196 7.14 -13.68 6.57
N LYS A 197 6.77 -12.44 6.21
CA LYS A 197 6.88 -11.96 4.82
C LYS A 197 8.23 -11.31 4.49
N GLY A 198 9.10 -11.12 5.49
CA GLY A 198 10.31 -10.31 5.32
C GLY A 198 9.96 -8.91 4.81
N THR A 199 10.58 -8.48 3.72
CA THR A 199 10.33 -7.18 3.06
C THR A 199 9.32 -7.26 1.91
N LYS A 200 8.58 -8.35 1.75
CA LYS A 200 7.65 -8.50 0.63
C LYS A 200 6.35 -7.71 0.86
N GLU A 201 5.90 -7.02 -0.18
CA GLU A 201 4.72 -6.12 -0.13
C GLU A 201 3.70 -6.39 -1.24
N LYS A 202 4.13 -7.07 -2.31
CA LYS A 202 3.32 -7.31 -3.52
C LYS A 202 2.69 -8.70 -3.49
N PHE A 203 2.28 -9.17 -4.67
CA PHE A 203 1.57 -10.43 -4.88
C PHE A 203 2.16 -11.62 -4.13
N ALA A 204 1.28 -12.37 -3.49
CA ALA A 204 1.61 -13.62 -2.83
C ALA A 204 0.44 -14.60 -2.89
N LYS A 205 0.74 -15.89 -2.73
CA LYS A 205 -0.25 -16.97 -2.78
C LYS A 205 0.09 -18.04 -1.74
N ILE A 206 -0.90 -18.48 -0.96
CA ILE A 206 -0.86 -19.77 -0.28
C ILE A 206 -1.67 -20.76 -1.11
N GLN A 207 -1.15 -21.97 -1.30
CA GLN A 207 -1.88 -23.08 -1.92
C GLN A 207 -1.73 -24.33 -1.05
N GLU A 208 -2.84 -24.91 -0.59
CA GLU A 208 -2.82 -26.13 0.23
C GLU A 208 -3.71 -27.22 -0.38
N THR A 209 -3.18 -28.44 -0.44
CA THR A 209 -3.91 -29.65 -0.82
C THR A 209 -4.59 -30.22 0.41
N ILE A 210 -5.91 -30.39 0.33
CA ILE A 210 -6.79 -30.90 1.37
C ILE A 210 -7.16 -32.35 1.05
N PRO A 211 -7.14 -33.29 2.01
CA PRO A 211 -7.56 -34.68 1.76
C PRO A 211 -9.07 -34.77 1.51
N ALA A 212 -9.50 -35.74 0.70
CA ALA A 212 -10.91 -35.97 0.39
C ALA A 212 -11.77 -36.15 1.66
N GLY A 213 -13.04 -35.75 1.58
CA GLY A 213 -13.98 -35.78 2.71
C GLY A 213 -13.94 -34.55 3.61
N PHE A 214 -13.35 -33.44 3.15
CA PHE A 214 -13.30 -32.16 3.85
C PHE A 214 -13.72 -31.01 2.94
N THR A 215 -14.51 -30.09 3.48
CA THR A 215 -14.80 -28.79 2.84
C THR A 215 -14.05 -27.68 3.57
N ALA A 216 -13.36 -26.80 2.84
CA ALA A 216 -12.65 -25.67 3.43
C ALA A 216 -13.46 -24.37 3.39
N VAL A 217 -13.46 -23.62 4.49
CA VAL A 217 -14.18 -22.34 4.64
C VAL A 217 -13.26 -21.30 5.27
N ALA A 218 -13.12 -20.12 4.65
CA ALA A 218 -12.33 -19.02 5.19
C ALA A 218 -12.82 -18.59 6.59
N VAL A 219 -11.88 -18.22 7.47
CA VAL A 219 -12.17 -17.68 8.81
C VAL A 219 -11.59 -16.27 8.95
N ASP A 220 -10.28 -16.11 8.76
CA ASP A 220 -9.59 -14.82 8.75
C ASP A 220 -8.53 -14.85 7.66
N ASN A 221 -8.74 -14.15 6.56
CA ASN A 221 -7.90 -14.24 5.36
C ASN A 221 -7.00 -13.01 5.15
N LYS A 222 -7.00 -12.01 6.06
CA LYS A 222 -6.18 -10.79 5.93
C LYS A 222 -6.21 -10.20 4.52
N ASP A 223 -7.42 -9.93 4.03
CA ASP A 223 -7.73 -9.38 2.70
C ASP A 223 -7.34 -10.26 1.50
N ALA A 224 -6.94 -11.51 1.72
CA ALA A 224 -6.70 -12.45 0.63
C ALA A 224 -8.00 -12.90 -0.02
N ILE A 225 -7.97 -13.11 -1.34
CA ILE A 225 -9.02 -13.83 -2.05
C ILE A 225 -8.91 -15.32 -1.69
N PHE A 226 -9.89 -15.85 -0.98
CA PHE A 226 -9.97 -17.27 -0.62
C PHE A 226 -10.77 -18.05 -1.66
N THR A 227 -10.23 -19.19 -2.09
CA THR A 227 -10.97 -20.16 -2.92
C THR A 227 -10.71 -21.58 -2.42
N PHE A 228 -11.71 -22.44 -2.58
CA PHE A 228 -11.57 -23.88 -2.38
C PHE A 228 -12.23 -24.58 -3.56
N LYS A 229 -11.44 -25.31 -4.34
CA LYS A 229 -11.90 -26.06 -5.51
C LYS A 229 -10.96 -27.23 -5.74
N ASP A 230 -11.49 -28.37 -6.18
CA ASP A 230 -10.71 -29.56 -6.52
C ASP A 230 -9.75 -29.93 -5.38
N GLN A 231 -10.28 -29.94 -4.14
CA GLN A 231 -9.53 -30.26 -2.93
C GLN A 231 -8.31 -29.35 -2.66
N THR A 232 -8.30 -28.16 -3.26
CA THR A 232 -7.19 -27.20 -3.13
C THR A 232 -7.71 -25.89 -2.54
N VAL A 233 -7.14 -25.48 -1.40
CA VAL A 233 -7.31 -24.14 -0.84
C VAL A 233 -6.32 -23.20 -1.52
N LYS A 234 -6.77 -22.01 -1.93
CA LYS A 234 -5.90 -20.91 -2.34
C LYS A 234 -6.26 -19.64 -1.58
N LEU A 235 -5.26 -18.97 -1.03
CA LEU A 235 -5.35 -17.57 -0.57
C LEU A 235 -4.44 -16.73 -1.44
N LEU A 236 -4.97 -15.67 -2.03
CA LEU A 236 -4.24 -14.82 -2.97
C LEU A 236 -4.26 -13.36 -2.54
N TRP A 237 -3.09 -12.75 -2.44
CA TRP A 237 -2.91 -11.34 -2.20
C TRP A 237 -2.46 -10.62 -3.46
N MET A 238 -3.06 -9.46 -3.72
CA MET A 238 -2.53 -8.48 -4.68
C MET A 238 -1.41 -7.67 -4.03
N ASN A 239 -1.67 -7.23 -2.80
CA ASN A 239 -0.70 -6.61 -1.89
C ASN A 239 -0.73 -7.39 -0.57
N LEU A 240 0.45 -7.72 -0.05
CA LEU A 240 0.57 -8.35 1.26
C LEU A 240 0.22 -7.35 2.37
N PRO A 241 -0.28 -7.83 3.53
CA PRO A 241 -0.47 -6.98 4.71
C PRO A 241 0.78 -6.18 5.08
N ALA A 242 0.58 -5.01 5.70
CA ALA A 242 1.69 -4.14 6.11
C ALA A 242 2.53 -4.76 7.23
N GLU A 243 1.91 -5.57 8.09
CA GLU A 243 2.57 -6.22 9.22
C GLU A 243 3.67 -7.20 8.75
N PRO A 244 4.88 -7.19 9.33
CA PRO A 244 6.01 -8.03 8.90
C PRO A 244 5.73 -9.54 9.02
N TYR A 245 4.78 -9.90 9.88
CA TYR A 245 4.22 -11.22 9.97
C TYR A 245 2.75 -11.13 10.35
N PHE A 246 1.95 -12.07 9.87
CA PHE A 246 0.52 -12.12 10.12
C PHE A 246 0.02 -13.56 10.09
N VAL A 247 -1.11 -13.79 10.76
CA VAL A 247 -1.80 -15.09 10.77
C VAL A 247 -3.04 -15.00 9.90
N VAL A 248 -3.21 -15.98 9.01
CA VAL A 248 -4.49 -16.27 8.35
C VAL A 248 -5.03 -17.62 8.81
N SER A 249 -6.33 -17.80 8.69
CA SER A 249 -7.00 -19.03 9.08
C SER A 249 -8.19 -19.38 8.21
N TYR A 250 -8.40 -20.68 8.10
CA TYR A 250 -9.60 -21.28 7.55
C TYR A 250 -9.95 -22.52 8.37
N LYS A 251 -11.16 -23.03 8.19
CA LYS A 251 -11.63 -24.25 8.83
C LYS A 251 -11.93 -25.34 7.82
N LEU A 252 -11.69 -26.58 8.22
CA LEU A 252 -12.03 -27.79 7.50
C LEU A 252 -13.23 -28.45 8.16
N VAL A 253 -14.33 -28.55 7.42
CA VAL A 253 -15.56 -29.23 7.83
C VAL A 253 -15.48 -30.66 7.31
N PRO A 254 -15.35 -31.68 8.18
CA PRO A 254 -15.36 -33.07 7.75
C PRO A 254 -16.76 -33.49 7.31
N GLU A 255 -16.83 -34.37 6.31
CA GLU A 255 -18.05 -35.12 6.02
C GLU A 255 -18.43 -36.04 7.20
N PRO A 256 -19.71 -36.41 7.37
CA PRO A 256 -20.20 -37.11 8.56
C PRO A 256 -19.44 -38.41 8.93
N GLU A 257 -18.89 -39.11 7.94
CA GLU A 257 -18.15 -40.36 8.11
C GLU A 257 -16.64 -40.16 8.29
N LYS A 258 -16.14 -38.92 8.15
CA LYS A 258 -14.71 -38.63 8.18
C LYS A 258 -14.23 -38.33 9.60
N THR A 259 -13.50 -39.28 10.19
CA THR A 259 -12.97 -39.18 11.57
C THR A 259 -11.48 -38.89 11.65
N ASP A 260 -10.73 -39.12 10.57
CA ASP A 260 -9.28 -38.94 10.55
C ASP A 260 -8.89 -37.47 10.65
N LYS A 261 -7.75 -37.19 11.29
CA LYS A 261 -7.14 -35.85 11.27
C LYS A 261 -6.70 -35.51 9.84
N PRO A 262 -6.98 -34.30 9.32
CA PRO A 262 -6.53 -33.92 7.98
C PRO A 262 -5.01 -33.81 7.92
N VAL A 263 -4.41 -34.42 6.90
CA VAL A 263 -2.99 -34.29 6.56
C VAL A 263 -2.90 -33.32 5.38
N LEU A 264 -2.18 -32.23 5.57
CA LEU A 264 -2.14 -31.12 4.62
C LEU A 264 -0.73 -30.98 4.04
N ALA A 265 -0.64 -30.56 2.79
CA ALA A 265 0.61 -30.16 2.15
C ALA A 265 0.37 -28.89 1.36
N GLY A 266 1.32 -27.96 1.36
CA GLY A 266 1.10 -26.70 0.68
C GLY A 266 2.35 -25.86 0.53
N THR A 267 2.20 -24.81 -0.26
CA THR A 267 3.27 -23.88 -0.60
C THR A 267 2.83 -22.44 -0.38
N PHE A 268 3.80 -21.60 -0.04
CA PHE A 268 3.68 -20.14 -0.06
C PHE A 268 4.55 -19.59 -1.20
N SER A 269 3.93 -18.85 -2.11
CA SER A 269 4.59 -18.24 -3.27
C SER A 269 4.54 -16.71 -3.19
N TYR A 270 5.59 -16.03 -3.60
CA TYR A 270 5.68 -14.55 -3.62
C TYR A 270 6.54 -14.07 -4.78
N ILE A 271 6.42 -12.77 -5.13
CA ILE A 271 7.25 -12.15 -6.17
C ILE A 271 8.52 -11.55 -5.55
N GLU A 272 9.68 -11.86 -6.14
CA GLU A 272 10.96 -11.24 -5.85
C GLU A 272 11.73 -11.02 -7.16
N GLN A 273 12.14 -9.77 -7.41
CA GLN A 273 12.83 -9.38 -8.66
C GLN A 273 12.09 -9.88 -9.92
N ASP A 274 10.78 -9.70 -9.95
CA ASP A 274 9.85 -10.14 -11.02
C ASP A 274 9.74 -11.66 -11.23
N ASN A 275 10.37 -12.46 -10.37
CA ASN A 275 10.27 -13.91 -10.38
C ASN A 275 9.32 -14.42 -9.29
N THR A 276 8.60 -15.50 -9.59
CA THR A 276 7.82 -16.24 -8.59
C THR A 276 8.76 -17.16 -7.81
N ILE A 277 8.88 -16.95 -6.50
CA ILE A 277 9.56 -17.86 -5.59
C ILE A 277 8.50 -18.60 -4.79
N SER A 278 8.65 -19.92 -4.65
CA SER A 278 7.77 -20.77 -3.84
C SER A 278 8.57 -21.50 -2.77
N ILE A 279 8.03 -21.53 -1.56
CA ILE A 279 8.56 -22.26 -0.40
C ILE A 279 7.49 -23.19 0.15
N ASP A 280 7.89 -24.29 0.78
CA ASP A 280 6.97 -25.20 1.44
C ASP A 280 6.43 -24.61 2.75
N ILE A 281 5.19 -24.97 3.07
CA ILE A 281 4.57 -24.64 4.36
C ILE A 281 5.06 -25.65 5.41
N LEU A 282 5.66 -25.14 6.47
CA LEU A 282 6.19 -25.95 7.57
C LEU A 282 5.11 -26.21 8.62
N GLU A 283 4.71 -27.47 8.79
CA GLU A 283 3.79 -27.83 9.87
C GLU A 283 4.50 -27.95 11.22
N LYS A 284 3.94 -27.33 12.26
CA LYS A 284 4.50 -27.32 13.62
C LYS A 284 3.40 -27.41 14.68
N ASP A 285 3.74 -28.02 15.82
CA ASP A 285 2.92 -27.99 17.02
C ASP A 285 3.17 -26.69 17.80
N VAL A 286 2.44 -25.64 17.44
CA VAL A 286 2.59 -24.27 17.96
C VAL A 286 1.21 -23.66 18.19
N ASN A 287 1.12 -22.65 19.06
CA ASN A 287 -0.13 -21.95 19.29
C ASN A 287 -0.21 -20.67 18.44
N LEU A 288 -0.99 -20.67 17.35
CA LEU A 288 -1.26 -19.47 16.55
C LEU A 288 -2.62 -18.83 16.84
N THR A 289 -3.35 -19.31 17.86
CA THR A 289 -4.54 -18.59 18.36
C THR A 289 -4.13 -17.40 19.22
N ASN A 290 -2.98 -17.47 19.88
CA ASN A 290 -2.34 -16.31 20.48
C ASN A 290 -1.62 -15.50 19.39
N LYS A 291 -2.22 -14.38 18.98
CA LYS A 291 -1.68 -13.50 17.94
C LYS A 291 -0.76 -12.39 18.50
N SER A 292 -0.31 -12.49 19.76
CA SER A 292 0.63 -11.49 20.31
C SER A 292 1.97 -11.52 19.57
N SER A 293 2.59 -10.36 19.39
CA SER A 293 3.84 -10.22 18.67
C SER A 293 4.96 -11.10 19.25
N GLU A 294 5.01 -11.23 20.58
CA GLU A 294 5.98 -12.06 21.28
C GLU A 294 5.82 -13.54 20.93
N ASN A 295 4.59 -14.05 20.93
CA ASN A 295 4.30 -15.44 20.61
C ASN A 295 4.63 -15.75 19.14
N LEU A 296 4.20 -14.89 18.21
CA LEU A 296 4.46 -15.09 16.79
C LEU A 296 5.97 -15.06 16.48
N LEU A 297 6.71 -14.14 17.10
CA LEU A 297 8.15 -14.05 16.93
C LEU A 297 8.88 -15.28 17.49
N ALA A 298 8.45 -15.79 18.64
CA ALA A 298 8.99 -17.02 19.22
C ALA A 298 8.79 -18.22 18.29
N VAL A 299 7.61 -18.36 17.67
CA VAL A 299 7.34 -19.41 16.67
C VAL A 299 8.28 -19.27 15.47
N ILE A 300 8.41 -18.08 14.89
CA ILE A 300 9.29 -17.83 13.73
C ILE A 300 10.77 -18.17 14.03
N SER A 301 11.21 -17.83 15.25
CA SER A 301 12.59 -17.98 15.72
C SER A 301 12.95 -19.44 16.02
N SER A 302 12.00 -20.23 16.54
CA SER A 302 12.16 -21.67 16.81
C SER A 302 12.38 -22.54 15.56
N THR A 303 12.14 -21.97 14.38
CA THR A 303 12.32 -22.60 13.06
C THR A 303 13.67 -22.27 12.41
N ALA A 304 14.63 -21.71 13.14
CA ALA A 304 15.98 -21.44 12.67
C ALA A 304 16.90 -22.68 12.75
N GLU A 305 16.54 -23.76 12.05
CA GLU A 305 17.48 -24.85 11.77
C GLU A 305 17.44 -25.23 10.28
N THR A 306 18.64 -25.18 9.69
CA THR A 306 19.16 -25.73 8.43
C THR A 306 18.13 -26.34 7.46
N GLN A 307 17.63 -25.54 6.51
CA GLN A 307 17.15 -26.07 5.23
C GLN A 307 18.05 -25.57 4.11
N THR A 308 18.85 -26.47 3.56
CA THR A 308 19.38 -26.34 2.19
C THR A 308 18.18 -26.35 1.25
N ILE A 309 17.80 -25.17 0.76
CA ILE A 309 16.63 -24.99 -0.10
C ILE A 309 16.88 -25.70 -1.44
N PRO A 310 16.07 -26.71 -1.84
CA PRO A 310 15.92 -27.02 -3.25
C PRO A 310 15.04 -25.91 -3.85
N VAL A 311 15.67 -24.81 -4.26
CA VAL A 311 14.98 -23.76 -5.01
C VAL A 311 14.65 -24.37 -6.36
N THR A 312 13.39 -24.75 -6.57
CA THR A 312 12.92 -25.04 -7.93
C THR A 312 12.69 -23.70 -8.60
N THR A 313 13.77 -23.10 -9.10
CA THR A 313 13.70 -21.96 -10.00
C THR A 313 13.20 -22.48 -11.34
N THR A 314 11.93 -22.29 -11.66
CA THR A 314 11.48 -22.38 -13.05
C THR A 314 12.10 -21.19 -13.80
N GLN A 315 13.30 -21.38 -14.36
CA GLN A 315 13.85 -20.48 -15.36
C GLN A 315 13.06 -20.65 -16.67
N PRO A 316 12.51 -19.57 -17.27
CA PRO A 316 12.15 -19.59 -18.67
C PRO A 316 13.42 -19.31 -19.47
N LEU A 317 13.95 -20.34 -20.13
CA LEU A 317 14.75 -20.16 -21.33
C LEU A 317 13.82 -19.68 -22.45
N ASP A 318 13.68 -18.37 -22.64
CA ASP A 318 13.45 -17.79 -23.97
C ASP A 318 13.79 -16.29 -23.99
N TYR A 319 14.74 -15.90 -24.86
CA TYR A 319 15.11 -14.51 -25.16
C TYR A 319 14.06 -13.89 -26.10
N SER A 320 12.80 -13.86 -25.68
CA SER A 320 11.71 -13.19 -26.39
C SER A 320 10.88 -12.28 -25.47
N GLY A 321 11.51 -11.59 -24.52
CA GLY A 321 10.96 -10.35 -23.93
C GLY A 321 9.56 -10.41 -23.33
N LYS A 322 9.10 -11.58 -22.85
CA LYS A 322 7.88 -11.73 -22.06
C LYS A 322 8.17 -12.53 -20.80
N VAL A 323 8.32 -11.82 -19.67
CA VAL A 323 8.44 -12.41 -18.34
C VAL A 323 7.11 -13.10 -18.01
N ASN A 324 7.15 -14.41 -17.75
CA ASN A 324 5.96 -15.19 -17.42
C ASN A 324 5.74 -15.17 -15.90
N ILE A 325 4.82 -14.31 -15.42
CA ILE A 325 4.51 -14.14 -14.00
C ILE A 325 3.30 -15.03 -13.67
N GLU A 326 3.52 -16.30 -13.37
CA GLU A 326 2.45 -17.28 -13.09
C GLU A 326 1.55 -16.86 -11.91
N ILE A 327 2.08 -16.19 -10.88
CA ILE A 327 1.26 -15.62 -9.79
C ILE A 327 0.35 -14.51 -10.31
N ALA A 328 0.86 -13.58 -11.11
CA ALA A 328 0.06 -12.48 -11.64
C ALA A 328 -0.97 -12.99 -12.67
N GLU A 329 -0.63 -13.98 -13.48
CA GLU A 329 -1.56 -14.58 -14.44
C GLU A 329 -2.62 -15.44 -13.76
N SER A 330 -2.26 -16.21 -12.73
CA SER A 330 -3.25 -16.93 -11.91
C SER A 330 -4.11 -16.00 -11.08
N ALA A 331 -3.56 -14.89 -10.58
CA ALA A 331 -4.32 -13.80 -9.98
C ALA A 331 -5.28 -13.17 -10.98
N LEU A 332 -4.80 -12.77 -12.16
CA LEU A 332 -5.60 -12.23 -13.25
C LEU A 332 -6.66 -13.23 -13.73
N LYS A 333 -6.36 -14.53 -13.77
CA LYS A 333 -7.31 -15.58 -14.14
C LYS A 333 -8.39 -15.78 -13.07
N LEU A 334 -8.03 -15.79 -11.79
CA LEU A 334 -8.99 -15.80 -10.68
C LEU A 334 -9.86 -14.53 -10.67
N LEU A 335 -9.27 -13.36 -10.97
CA LEU A 335 -9.97 -12.08 -11.12
C LEU A 335 -10.88 -12.04 -12.37
N ARG A 336 -10.52 -12.76 -13.45
CA ARG A 336 -11.30 -12.85 -14.69
C ARG A 336 -12.41 -13.91 -14.62
N GLU A 337 -12.18 -15.01 -13.91
CA GLU A 337 -13.17 -16.08 -13.68
C GLU A 337 -14.19 -15.68 -12.60
N ASP A 338 -13.85 -14.76 -11.70
CA ASP A 338 -14.78 -14.17 -10.75
C ASP A 338 -15.16 -12.73 -11.15
N THR A 339 -16.26 -12.58 -11.88
CA THR A 339 -16.90 -11.28 -12.20
C THR A 339 -17.23 -10.40 -10.98
N ARG A 340 -16.91 -10.86 -9.75
CA ARG A 340 -17.10 -10.18 -8.46
C ARG A 340 -15.89 -9.33 -8.04
N LEU A 341 -14.69 -9.50 -8.61
CA LEU A 341 -13.46 -8.88 -8.09
C LEU A 341 -12.94 -7.67 -8.89
N THR A 342 -13.29 -7.51 -10.16
CA THR A 342 -12.95 -6.28 -10.93
C THR A 342 -13.66 -5.03 -10.39
N SER A 343 -14.71 -5.24 -9.60
CA SER A 343 -15.52 -4.19 -8.99
C SER A 343 -15.32 -4.09 -7.48
N MET A 344 -14.29 -4.69 -6.88
CA MET A 344 -14.00 -4.50 -5.45
C MET A 344 -13.55 -3.06 -5.19
N LEU A 345 -14.00 -2.47 -4.09
CA LEU A 345 -13.60 -1.13 -3.70
C LEU A 345 -12.14 -1.17 -3.25
N GLU A 346 -11.30 -0.44 -3.97
CA GLU A 346 -9.90 -0.26 -3.62
C GLU A 346 -9.80 0.83 -2.53
N PRO A 347 -9.02 0.61 -1.46
CA PRO A 347 -8.76 1.62 -0.44
C PRO A 347 -8.10 2.86 -1.04
N GLU A 348 -8.74 4.02 -0.91
CA GLU A 348 -8.12 5.31 -1.20
C GLU A 348 -7.52 5.93 0.07
N THR A 349 -6.43 6.68 -0.09
CA THR A 349 -5.79 7.45 0.99
C THR A 349 -6.53 8.77 1.23
N GLY A 350 -6.57 9.19 2.49
CA GLY A 350 -7.28 10.40 2.91
C GLY A 350 -8.78 10.21 3.13
N ILE A 351 -9.48 11.33 3.31
CA ILE A 351 -10.94 11.35 3.47
C ILE A 351 -11.60 11.40 2.10
N TYR A 352 -12.47 10.42 1.83
CA TYR A 352 -13.27 10.38 0.62
C TYR A 352 -14.67 9.89 0.92
N TYR A 353 -15.59 10.25 0.04
CA TYR A 353 -17.01 9.98 0.13
C TYR A 353 -17.42 9.16 -1.08
N ARG A 354 -18.33 8.21 -0.88
CA ARG A 354 -18.96 7.44 -1.96
C ARG A 354 -20.47 7.44 -1.75
N VAL A 355 -21.23 7.31 -2.84
CA VAL A 355 -22.69 7.19 -2.73
C VAL A 355 -23.06 5.71 -2.70
N GLN A 356 -23.48 5.21 -1.54
CA GLN A 356 -23.97 3.85 -1.39
C GLN A 356 -25.37 3.75 -1.98
N ILE A 357 -25.58 2.76 -2.85
CA ILE A 357 -26.82 2.59 -3.62
C ILE A 357 -27.52 1.24 -3.35
N ALA A 358 -26.85 0.30 -2.68
CA ALA A 358 -27.46 -0.94 -2.24
C ALA A 358 -26.63 -1.60 -1.12
N ALA A 359 -27.28 -2.44 -0.32
CA ALA A 359 -26.60 -3.37 0.58
C ALA A 359 -27.39 -4.69 0.69
N GLY A 360 -26.68 -5.82 0.81
CA GLY A 360 -27.32 -7.11 1.02
C GLY A 360 -26.35 -8.17 1.55
N HIS A 361 -26.89 -9.26 2.09
CA HIS A 361 -26.08 -10.39 2.57
C HIS A 361 -25.68 -11.36 1.45
N ARG A 362 -26.42 -11.35 0.33
CA ARG A 362 -26.12 -12.17 -0.85
C ARG A 362 -25.38 -11.33 -1.90
N PRO A 363 -24.40 -11.92 -2.60
CA PRO A 363 -23.68 -11.21 -3.65
C PRO A 363 -24.60 -10.89 -4.83
N ILE A 364 -24.50 -9.65 -5.30
CA ILE A 364 -25.11 -9.14 -6.53
C ILE A 364 -24.02 -9.13 -7.61
N ASP A 365 -24.37 -9.62 -8.81
CA ASP A 365 -23.58 -9.40 -10.03
C ASP A 365 -23.77 -7.94 -10.47
N ILE A 366 -22.73 -7.12 -10.30
CA ILE A 366 -22.78 -5.68 -10.55
C ILE A 366 -23.09 -5.37 -12.02
N ASN A 367 -22.43 -6.08 -12.95
CA ASN A 367 -22.56 -5.88 -14.39
C ASN A 367 -23.96 -6.23 -14.90
N ARG A 368 -24.65 -7.15 -14.20
CA ARG A 368 -26.02 -7.53 -14.54
C ARG A 368 -27.07 -6.67 -13.84
N TYR A 369 -26.91 -6.44 -12.54
CA TYR A 369 -27.92 -5.80 -11.71
C TYR A 369 -27.97 -4.29 -11.90
N PHE A 370 -26.81 -3.63 -11.99
CA PHE A 370 -26.75 -2.17 -12.05
C PHE A 370 -26.84 -1.59 -13.47
N LYS A 371 -26.65 -2.42 -14.50
CA LYS A 371 -26.73 -2.00 -15.92
C LYS A 371 -28.08 -1.38 -16.29
N LYS A 372 -29.17 -1.83 -15.67
CA LYS A 372 -30.53 -1.29 -15.91
C LYS A 372 -30.75 0.12 -15.33
N TYR A 373 -29.90 0.58 -14.42
CA TYR A 373 -30.01 1.89 -13.77
C TYR A 373 -29.19 2.98 -14.49
N ASN A 374 -28.47 2.64 -15.57
CA ASN A 374 -27.74 3.56 -16.44
C ASN A 374 -26.84 4.56 -15.67
N LEU A 375 -26.12 4.07 -14.67
CA LEU A 375 -25.21 4.86 -13.84
C LEU A 375 -24.01 5.33 -14.68
N ASP A 376 -23.64 6.61 -14.56
CA ASP A 376 -22.54 7.27 -15.27
C ASP A 376 -21.15 7.02 -14.63
N LYS A 377 -21.12 6.44 -13.44
CA LYS A 377 -19.90 6.08 -12.70
C LYS A 377 -19.89 4.62 -12.31
N GLU A 378 -18.69 4.10 -12.12
CA GLU A 378 -18.48 2.69 -11.76
C GLU A 378 -19.02 2.37 -10.36
N VAL A 379 -19.71 1.23 -10.27
CA VAL A 379 -20.17 0.64 -9.01
C VAL A 379 -19.05 -0.23 -8.47
N ARG A 380 -18.64 0.03 -7.22
CA ARG A 380 -17.71 -0.80 -6.47
C ARG A 380 -18.42 -1.51 -5.31
N THR A 381 -17.86 -2.64 -4.87
CA THR A 381 -18.36 -3.44 -3.74
C THR A 381 -17.35 -3.50 -2.61
N GLU A 382 -17.84 -3.43 -1.38
CA GLU A 382 -17.07 -3.68 -0.16
C GLU A 382 -17.80 -4.70 0.73
N LEU A 383 -17.05 -5.33 1.65
CA LEU A 383 -17.62 -6.13 2.73
C LEU A 383 -17.44 -5.38 4.05
N HIS A 384 -18.53 -5.12 4.75
CA HIS A 384 -18.50 -4.42 6.03
C HIS A 384 -19.54 -5.04 6.97
N GLU A 385 -19.09 -5.62 8.10
CA GLU A 385 -19.95 -6.25 9.11
C GLU A 385 -20.91 -7.31 8.52
N GLY A 386 -20.42 -8.13 7.58
CA GLY A 386 -21.24 -9.17 6.94
C GLY A 386 -22.26 -8.65 5.90
N TRP A 387 -22.28 -7.34 5.63
CA TRP A 387 -23.02 -6.74 4.53
C TRP A 387 -22.12 -6.51 3.34
N ARG A 388 -22.59 -6.92 2.15
CA ARG A 388 -22.00 -6.51 0.88
C ARG A 388 -22.65 -5.19 0.50
N LYS A 389 -21.85 -4.14 0.44
CA LYS A 389 -22.32 -2.78 0.18
C LYS A 389 -21.82 -2.35 -1.18
N TYR A 390 -22.69 -1.69 -1.93
CA TYR A 390 -22.43 -1.27 -3.31
C TYR A 390 -22.45 0.25 -3.36
N SER A 391 -21.36 0.86 -3.84
CA SER A 391 -21.19 2.31 -3.84
C SER A 391 -20.56 2.84 -5.12
N VAL A 392 -20.94 4.06 -5.47
CA VAL A 392 -20.64 4.67 -6.77
C VAL A 392 -19.84 5.95 -6.61
N GLY A 393 -18.84 6.10 -7.48
CA GLY A 393 -17.95 7.25 -7.52
C GLY A 393 -17.04 7.37 -6.30
N SER A 394 -16.00 8.21 -6.42
CA SER A 394 -15.21 8.68 -5.29
C SER A 394 -15.18 10.21 -5.32
N PHE A 395 -15.45 10.83 -4.17
CA PHE A 395 -15.59 12.26 -4.03
C PHE A 395 -14.79 12.73 -2.83
N TYR A 396 -13.91 13.71 -3.01
CA TYR A 396 -13.10 14.24 -1.89
C TYR A 396 -13.78 15.40 -1.15
N VAL A 397 -14.91 15.89 -1.67
CA VAL A 397 -15.73 16.95 -1.08
C VAL A 397 -17.13 16.43 -0.81
N TYR A 398 -17.62 16.58 0.43
CA TYR A 398 -18.95 16.07 0.84
C TYR A 398 -20.08 16.61 -0.06
N LYS A 399 -20.05 17.90 -0.40
CA LYS A 399 -21.03 18.53 -1.28
C LYS A 399 -21.13 17.83 -2.64
N ALA A 400 -20.00 17.42 -3.22
CA ALA A 400 -19.98 16.71 -4.51
C ALA A 400 -20.64 15.32 -4.41
N ALA A 401 -20.37 14.59 -3.33
CA ALA A 401 -21.04 13.30 -3.06
C ALA A 401 -22.55 13.47 -2.84
N ARG A 402 -22.95 14.51 -2.11
CA ARG A 402 -24.36 14.85 -1.84
C ARG A 402 -25.09 15.25 -3.12
N ASP A 403 -24.50 16.12 -3.94
CA ASP A 403 -25.09 16.55 -5.20
C ASP A 403 -25.21 15.37 -6.18
N TYR A 404 -24.23 14.46 -6.18
CA TYR A 404 -24.30 13.23 -6.96
C TYR A 404 -25.37 12.25 -6.46
N ARG A 405 -25.57 12.12 -5.13
CA ARG A 405 -26.70 11.37 -4.56
C ARG A 405 -28.04 11.92 -5.03
N VAL A 406 -28.20 13.25 -5.01
CA VAL A 406 -29.41 13.92 -5.52
C VAL A 406 -29.60 13.67 -7.02
N HIS A 407 -28.50 13.67 -7.79
CA HIS A 407 -28.55 13.28 -9.20
C HIS A 407 -29.09 11.86 -9.37
N ILE A 408 -28.58 10.87 -8.62
CA ILE A 408 -29.06 9.48 -8.67
C ILE A 408 -30.55 9.39 -8.37
N TRP A 409 -31.04 10.09 -7.34
CA TRP A 409 -32.47 10.12 -6.99
C TRP A 409 -33.35 10.69 -8.11
N ASN A 410 -32.83 11.65 -8.88
CA ASN A 410 -33.59 12.32 -9.94
C ASN A 410 -33.50 11.60 -11.29
N THR A 411 -32.44 10.84 -11.55
CA THR A 411 -32.18 10.22 -12.86
C THR A 411 -32.34 8.70 -12.87
N THR A 412 -32.50 8.07 -11.71
CA THR A 412 -32.64 6.62 -11.58
C THR A 412 -33.80 6.23 -10.66
N PRO A 413 -34.30 4.99 -10.74
CA PRO A 413 -35.27 4.45 -9.78
C PRO A 413 -34.75 4.23 -8.35
N ILE A 414 -33.49 4.57 -8.05
CA ILE A 414 -32.89 4.38 -6.71
C ILE A 414 -33.24 5.61 -5.88
N ASP A 415 -34.03 5.45 -4.82
CA ASP A 415 -34.50 6.53 -3.94
C ASP A 415 -33.94 6.45 -2.50
N ASP A 416 -33.22 5.37 -2.17
CA ASP A 416 -32.66 5.09 -0.85
C ASP A 416 -31.13 5.28 -0.77
N ALA A 417 -30.51 5.82 -1.82
CA ALA A 417 -29.08 6.07 -1.86
C ALA A 417 -28.63 7.08 -0.79
N PHE A 418 -27.45 6.88 -0.19
CA PHE A 418 -26.89 7.78 0.82
C PHE A 418 -25.37 7.90 0.75
N VAL A 419 -24.82 8.97 1.35
CA VAL A 419 -23.37 9.22 1.35
C VAL A 419 -22.71 8.41 2.46
N ALA A 420 -21.68 7.65 2.10
CA ALA A 420 -20.77 6.97 3.01
C ALA A 420 -19.42 7.68 2.99
N ALA A 421 -18.73 7.72 4.13
CA ALA A 421 -17.43 8.35 4.26
C ALA A 421 -16.36 7.32 4.66
N TYR A 422 -15.13 7.60 4.25
CA TYR A 422 -13.97 6.74 4.43
C TYR A 422 -12.76 7.59 4.81
N ASN A 423 -11.86 7.00 5.58
CA ASN A 423 -10.54 7.53 5.93
C ASN A 423 -9.50 6.43 5.71
N ASN A 424 -8.61 6.58 4.73
CA ASN A 424 -7.58 5.58 4.42
C ASN A 424 -8.15 4.17 4.21
N GLY A 425 -9.20 4.05 3.40
CA GLY A 425 -9.91 2.78 3.18
C GLY A 425 -10.87 2.35 4.31
N LYS A 426 -10.74 2.91 5.51
CA LYS A 426 -11.61 2.55 6.65
C LYS A 426 -12.87 3.40 6.63
N ARG A 427 -14.04 2.76 6.66
CA ARG A 427 -15.32 3.45 6.76
C ARG A 427 -15.47 4.19 8.09
N ILE A 428 -15.94 5.43 8.02
CA ILE A 428 -16.22 6.31 9.16
C ILE A 428 -17.60 6.96 9.01
N THR A 429 -18.11 7.61 10.05
CA THR A 429 -19.33 8.41 9.94
C THR A 429 -19.08 9.67 9.10
N VAL A 430 -20.13 10.16 8.43
CA VAL A 430 -20.04 11.43 7.69
C VAL A 430 -19.71 12.58 8.65
N GLN A 431 -20.24 12.56 9.87
CA GLN A 431 -19.94 13.57 10.88
C GLN A 431 -18.45 13.58 11.25
N GLU A 432 -17.83 12.42 11.51
CA GLU A 432 -16.38 12.32 11.74
C GLU A 432 -15.60 12.83 10.54
N ALA A 433 -16.00 12.47 9.31
CA ALA A 433 -15.34 12.91 8.10
C ALA A 433 -15.37 14.43 7.92
N LEU A 434 -16.52 15.06 8.20
CA LEU A 434 -16.68 16.51 8.15
C LEU A 434 -15.88 17.22 9.25
N MET A 435 -15.79 16.63 10.45
CA MET A 435 -14.93 17.15 11.52
C MET A 435 -13.45 17.08 11.16
N ILE A 436 -13.00 16.02 10.48
CA ILE A 436 -11.60 15.85 10.05
C ILE A 436 -11.26 16.77 8.88
N THR A 437 -12.21 16.99 7.96
CA THR A 437 -11.99 17.80 6.74
C THR A 437 -12.36 19.28 6.90
N ASN A 438 -12.96 19.66 8.03
CA ASN A 438 -13.50 21.01 8.28
C ASN A 438 -14.50 21.47 7.19
N HIS A 439 -15.25 20.52 6.63
CA HIS A 439 -16.29 20.78 5.63
C HIS A 439 -17.65 21.05 6.31
N ASP A 440 -18.46 21.93 5.73
CA ASP A 440 -19.80 22.23 6.26
C ASP A 440 -20.81 21.09 6.02
N TRP A 441 -21.73 20.91 6.98
CA TRP A 441 -22.89 20.02 6.82
C TRP A 441 -23.96 20.71 5.97
N TYR A 442 -24.32 20.09 4.85
CA TYR A 442 -25.41 20.55 3.98
C TYR A 442 -26.60 19.60 4.10
N GLN A 443 -27.80 20.16 4.36
CA GLN A 443 -29.06 19.40 4.36
C GLN A 443 -29.48 18.94 2.95
#